data_AF-A0A6J3D282-F1
#
_entry.id   AF-A0A6J3D282-F1
#
_cell.length_a   1.000
_cell.length_b   1.000
_cell.length_c   1.000
_cell.angle_alpha   90.00
_cell.angle_beta   90.00
_cell.angle_gamma   90.00
#
_symmetry.space_group_name_H-M   'P 1'
#
loop_
_entity.id
_entity.type
_entity.pdbx_description
1 polymer ?
#
loop_
_entity_poly.entity_id
_entity_poly.type
_entity_poly.pdbx_seq_one_letter_code
_entity_poly.pdbx_strand_id
1 'polypeptide(L)'
;MERPYQRLVPRSTGTPMRVEVLVHQGHSGPGAIHGPVMAKAEVQRWFTAPGVRRIRLKEGGVRGSLFLPPGDGPFPGVIDMYGDEGGLIEFRSSLLATRGFAALSLPYFDFEDLPKVMKEFNLEYFEEAARFLQRHPKVKGPGVGVIGTGKGAELALSMITFLPEVVAAVCISGCSSNTVADLHYGEMTLPGLRFDMNKAKATTIKEALAKWEEKNGQKASEAKEVKLYGQIPPVERMDESLSTLVNCEKLSLSTNCIERIANLNSLKNLRILSLGRNNIKNLNGLEAVGDTLEELWISYNFIEKLRGIRVMKKLKVLYMSNNLVKDWGNPLQEKYASDQKNNWIEEATKRVPKLKKLDGILVIKQEEDEEGGGEN
;
A
#
# COMPACT_ATOMS: atom_id res chain seq x y z
N MET A 1 -7.55 12.31 5.41
CA MET A 1 -8.09 11.33 4.47
C MET A 1 -7.04 10.29 4.19
N GLU A 2 -7.30 9.04 4.59
CA GLU A 2 -6.53 7.89 4.16
C GLU A 2 -6.54 7.85 2.64
N ARG A 3 -5.37 7.68 2.02
CA ARG A 3 -5.34 7.58 0.57
C ARG A 3 -5.71 6.15 0.20
N PRO A 4 -6.77 5.92 -0.59
CA PRO A 4 -7.20 4.58 -0.94
C PRO A 4 -6.06 3.86 -1.64
N TYR A 5 -5.91 2.56 -1.39
CA TYR A 5 -4.80 1.80 -1.95
C TYR A 5 -3.44 2.38 -1.51
N GLN A 6 -3.23 2.61 -0.22
CA GLN A 6 -1.89 2.58 0.39
C GLN A 6 -1.88 1.52 1.49
N ARG A 7 -0.73 0.87 1.69
CA ARG A 7 -0.52 0.10 2.91
C ARG A 7 -0.65 1.09 4.07
N LEU A 8 -1.57 0.84 4.99
CA LEU A 8 -1.72 1.66 6.18
C LEU A 8 -0.47 1.48 7.04
N VAL A 9 0.35 2.53 7.14
CA VAL A 9 1.55 2.53 7.99
C VAL A 9 1.36 3.61 9.06
N PRO A 10 1.18 3.22 10.34
CA PRO A 10 1.14 4.17 11.45
C PRO A 10 2.46 4.96 11.50
N ARG A 11 2.39 6.29 11.39
CA ARG A 11 3.58 7.16 11.34
C ARG A 11 4.22 7.38 12.72
N SER A 12 3.46 7.18 13.79
CA SER A 12 3.90 7.39 15.16
C SER A 12 3.05 6.55 16.11
N THR A 13 3.68 6.04 17.16
CA THR A 13 3.02 5.32 18.26
C THR A 13 2.50 6.26 19.35
N GLY A 14 2.92 7.53 19.33
CA GLY A 14 2.54 8.57 20.30
C GLY A 14 1.33 9.40 19.86
N THR A 15 0.83 9.24 18.64
CA THR A 15 -0.38 9.92 18.16
C THR A 15 -1.44 8.90 17.77
N PRO A 16 -2.72 9.13 18.13
CA PRO A 16 -3.79 8.22 17.77
C PRO A 16 -4.14 8.33 16.29
N MET A 17 -4.62 7.23 15.72
CA MET A 17 -5.32 7.26 14.46
C MET A 17 -6.75 7.78 14.69
N ARG A 18 -7.10 8.88 14.02
CA ARG A 18 -8.48 9.41 14.04
C ARG A 18 -9.31 8.71 12.98
N VAL A 19 -10.36 8.04 13.41
CA VAL A 19 -11.31 7.34 12.55
C VAL A 19 -12.63 8.08 12.62
N GLU A 20 -13.07 8.61 11.49
CA GLU A 20 -14.38 9.22 11.35
C GLU A 20 -15.41 8.12 11.04
N VAL A 21 -16.46 8.05 11.84
CA VAL A 21 -17.57 7.11 11.68
C VAL A 21 -18.79 7.91 11.23
N LEU A 22 -19.31 7.57 10.06
CA LEU A 22 -20.49 8.21 9.46
C LEU A 22 -21.64 7.21 9.37
N VAL A 23 -22.82 7.62 9.83
CA VAL A 23 -24.07 6.88 9.66
C VAL A 23 -24.83 7.52 8.52
N HIS A 24 -25.03 6.79 7.43
CA HIS A 24 -25.77 7.26 6.26
C HIS A 24 -27.21 6.74 6.27
N GLN A 25 -28.15 7.52 5.72
CA GLN A 25 -29.53 7.08 5.54
C GLN A 25 -29.63 6.06 4.40
N GLY A 26 -30.33 4.96 4.65
CA GLY A 26 -30.59 3.90 3.67
C GLY A 26 -29.39 2.97 3.43
N HIS A 27 -29.54 2.06 2.47
CA HIS A 27 -28.51 1.09 2.08
C HIS A 27 -28.08 1.35 0.63
N SER A 28 -26.80 1.68 0.44
CA SER A 28 -26.18 1.81 -0.88
C SER A 28 -25.30 0.60 -1.16
N GLY A 29 -25.44 -0.01 -2.34
CA GLY A 29 -24.58 -1.10 -2.79
C GLY A 29 -23.13 -0.65 -3.05
N PRO A 30 -22.18 -1.58 -3.24
CA PRO A 30 -20.79 -1.25 -3.52
C PRO A 30 -20.65 -0.30 -4.72
N GLY A 31 -20.04 0.87 -4.52
CA GLY A 31 -19.82 1.88 -5.56
C GLY A 31 -20.96 2.89 -5.75
N ALA A 32 -22.13 2.70 -5.12
CA ALA A 32 -23.20 3.67 -5.16
C ALA A 32 -22.91 4.88 -4.25
N ILE A 33 -23.53 6.03 -4.57
CA ILE A 33 -23.47 7.22 -3.72
C ILE A 33 -24.21 6.89 -2.42
N HIS A 34 -23.56 7.09 -1.28
CA HIS A 34 -24.21 6.93 0.02
C HIS A 34 -25.30 7.98 0.19
N GLY A 35 -26.40 7.62 0.85
CA GLY A 35 -27.43 8.58 1.25
C GLY A 35 -26.89 9.67 2.19
N PRO A 36 -27.72 10.66 2.55
CA PRO A 36 -27.30 11.75 3.44
C PRO A 36 -26.75 11.22 4.78
N VAL A 37 -25.77 11.93 5.34
CA VAL A 37 -25.20 11.62 6.66
C VAL A 37 -26.20 12.01 7.74
N MET A 38 -26.64 11.04 8.54
CA MET A 38 -27.59 11.21 9.65
C MET A 38 -26.89 11.44 10.98
N ALA A 39 -25.71 10.85 11.17
CA ALA A 39 -24.89 11.03 12.36
C ALA A 39 -23.40 10.89 12.03
N LYS A 40 -22.57 11.54 12.85
CA LYS A 40 -21.11 11.54 12.72
C LYS A 40 -20.46 11.47 14.10
N ALA A 41 -19.42 10.66 14.23
CA ALA A 41 -18.56 10.60 15.40
C ALA A 41 -17.09 10.48 14.99
N GLU A 42 -16.18 11.01 15.82
CA GLU A 42 -14.74 10.77 15.69
C GLU A 42 -14.27 9.82 16.79
N VAL A 43 -13.57 8.75 16.42
CA VAL A 43 -13.00 7.77 17.33
C VAL A 43 -11.48 7.83 17.24
N GLN A 44 -10.82 7.97 18.38
CA GLN A 44 -9.36 7.92 18.48
C GLN A 44 -8.90 6.50 18.81
N ARG A 45 -8.07 5.92 17.95
CA ARG A 45 -7.45 4.60 18.15
C ARG A 45 -5.98 4.75 18.50
N TRP A 46 -5.65 4.46 19.75
CA TRP A 46 -4.29 4.55 20.29
C TRP A 46 -3.51 3.25 20.07
N PHE A 47 -2.21 3.37 19.82
CA PHE A 47 -1.28 2.24 19.70
C PHE A 47 -0.59 1.87 21.02
N THR A 48 -0.75 2.73 22.03
CA THR A 48 -0.14 2.58 23.35
C THR A 48 -1.19 2.88 24.43
N ALA A 49 -1.20 2.08 25.50
CA ALA A 49 -1.95 2.41 26.70
C ALA A 49 -1.27 3.52 27.52
N PRO A 50 -2.03 4.30 28.31
CA PRO A 50 -1.47 5.26 29.26
C PRO A 50 -0.40 4.63 30.16
N GLY A 51 0.70 5.35 30.37
CA GLY A 51 1.79 4.92 31.25
C GLY A 51 2.83 3.98 30.62
N VAL A 52 2.61 3.50 29.39
CA VAL A 52 3.68 2.82 28.63
C VAL A 52 4.79 3.81 28.33
N ARG A 53 6.03 3.49 28.71
CA ARG A 53 7.19 4.34 28.48
C ARG A 53 7.95 3.88 27.24
N ARG A 54 8.19 4.80 26.30
CA ARG A 54 9.05 4.58 25.14
C ARG A 54 10.45 5.12 25.44
N ILE A 55 11.46 4.28 25.32
CA ILE A 55 12.87 4.60 25.51
C ILE A 55 13.57 4.38 24.18
N ARG A 56 14.16 5.44 23.64
CA ARG A 56 14.98 5.36 22.43
C ARG A 56 16.34 4.74 22.78
N LEU A 57 16.76 3.72 22.05
CA LEU A 57 18.03 3.03 22.29
C LEU A 57 19.08 3.40 21.25
N LYS A 58 20.26 3.75 21.77
CA LYS A 58 21.49 3.98 21.02
C LYS A 58 22.68 3.62 21.92
N GLU A 59 22.87 2.32 22.16
CA GLU A 59 23.91 1.79 23.04
C GLU A 59 24.70 0.73 22.29
N GLY A 60 26.04 0.84 22.30
CA GLY A 60 26.90 -0.03 21.50
C GLY A 60 26.49 -0.04 20.02
N GLY A 61 26.41 -1.23 19.44
CA GLY A 61 25.89 -1.44 18.08
C GLY A 61 24.36 -1.40 18.01
N VAL A 62 23.66 -1.64 19.12
CA VAL A 62 22.21 -1.80 19.16
C VAL A 62 21.49 -0.46 18.93
N ARG A 63 20.51 -0.50 18.02
CA ARG A 63 19.59 0.61 17.74
C ARG A 63 18.18 0.10 17.94
N GLY A 64 17.25 0.95 18.33
CA GLY A 64 15.86 0.52 18.51
C GLY A 64 15.06 1.38 19.45
N SER A 65 13.90 0.87 19.84
CA SER A 65 13.07 1.50 20.87
C SER A 65 12.52 0.44 21.80
N LEU A 66 12.76 0.64 23.10
CA LEU A 66 12.24 -0.20 24.17
C LEU A 66 10.94 0.41 24.70
N PHE A 67 9.88 -0.39 24.73
CA PHE A 67 8.61 -0.05 25.33
C PHE A 67 8.45 -0.82 26.64
N LEU A 68 8.26 -0.08 27.74
CA LEU A 68 8.07 -0.64 29.07
C LEU A 68 6.63 -0.43 29.53
N PRO A 69 5.95 -1.47 30.01
CA PRO A 69 4.65 -1.33 30.68
C PRO A 69 4.74 -0.41 31.91
N PRO A 70 3.63 0.22 32.32
CA PRO A 70 3.57 0.90 33.61
C PRO A 70 3.74 -0.10 34.77
N GLY A 71 4.21 0.40 35.91
CA GLY A 71 4.44 -0.40 37.13
C GLY A 71 5.91 -0.79 37.34
N ASP A 72 6.15 -1.54 38.42
CA ASP A 72 7.50 -1.82 38.91
C ASP A 72 8.21 -2.93 38.12
N GLY A 73 7.45 -3.85 37.51
CA GLY A 73 8.00 -5.03 36.83
C GLY A 73 8.47 -6.10 37.82
N PRO A 74 9.38 -7.01 37.41
CA PRO A 74 9.91 -7.16 36.06
C PRO A 74 8.85 -7.75 35.11
N PHE A 75 8.99 -7.45 33.82
CA PHE A 75 8.09 -7.87 32.76
C PHE A 75 8.77 -8.90 31.86
N PRO A 76 8.05 -9.88 31.30
CA PRO A 76 8.60 -10.72 30.25
C PRO A 76 9.16 -9.86 29.10
N GLY A 77 10.41 -10.09 28.73
CA GLY A 77 11.09 -9.37 27.65
C GLY A 77 10.80 -10.00 26.29
N VAL A 78 10.57 -9.17 25.28
CA VAL A 78 10.39 -9.61 23.89
C VAL A 78 11.12 -8.69 22.91
N ILE A 79 11.85 -9.28 21.96
CA ILE A 79 12.42 -8.56 20.82
C ILE A 79 11.48 -8.70 19.63
N ASP A 80 11.14 -7.58 19.01
CA ASP A 80 10.21 -7.45 17.89
C ASP A 80 10.95 -7.03 16.62
N MET A 81 10.89 -7.88 15.58
CA MET A 81 11.53 -7.68 14.29
C MET A 81 10.54 -7.72 13.12
N TYR A 82 10.62 -6.73 12.23
CA TYR A 82 9.88 -6.69 10.98
C TYR A 82 10.69 -7.28 9.83
N GLY A 83 10.13 -7.29 8.62
CA GLY A 83 10.71 -7.92 7.45
C GLY A 83 11.71 -7.03 6.71
N ASP A 84 11.72 -7.18 5.40
CA ASP A 84 12.58 -6.50 4.44
C ASP A 84 12.14 -5.05 4.15
N GLU A 85 11.27 -4.45 4.97
CA GLU A 85 10.87 -3.06 4.83
C GLU A 85 11.97 -2.06 5.24
N GLY A 86 12.89 -2.47 6.12
CA GLY A 86 13.92 -1.59 6.68
C GLY A 86 13.38 -0.55 7.65
N GLY A 87 14.29 0.20 8.26
CA GLY A 87 13.91 1.23 9.22
C GLY A 87 13.41 0.66 10.55
N LEU A 88 12.88 1.56 11.40
CA LEU A 88 12.33 1.21 12.71
C LEU A 88 10.80 1.20 12.68
N ILE A 89 10.23 0.03 12.98
CA ILE A 89 8.78 -0.15 13.11
C ILE A 89 8.43 -0.44 14.57
N GLU A 90 7.55 0.39 15.14
CA GLU A 90 7.31 0.42 16.59
C GLU A 90 5.91 -0.02 17.02
N PHE A 91 4.93 -0.03 16.10
CA PHE A 91 3.53 -0.14 16.51
C PHE A 91 3.21 -1.47 17.19
N ARG A 92 3.85 -2.59 16.80
CA ARG A 92 3.62 -3.89 17.44
C ARG A 92 4.25 -3.97 18.83
N SER A 93 5.52 -3.60 19.02
CA SER A 93 6.11 -3.45 20.37
C SER A 93 5.30 -2.57 21.30
N SER A 94 4.79 -1.45 20.79
CA SER A 94 3.99 -0.52 21.58
C SER A 94 2.66 -1.14 22.07
N LEU A 95 2.04 -2.00 21.25
CA LEU A 95 0.86 -2.78 21.59
C LEU A 95 1.21 -3.97 22.51
N LEU A 96 2.38 -4.61 22.35
CA LEU A 96 2.85 -5.66 23.23
C LEU A 96 3.12 -5.13 24.65
N ALA A 97 3.68 -3.93 24.78
CA ALA A 97 3.88 -3.29 26.08
C ALA A 97 2.57 -2.95 26.79
N THR A 98 1.52 -2.64 26.02
CA THR A 98 0.16 -2.50 26.55
C THR A 98 -0.38 -3.82 27.14
N ARG A 99 0.21 -4.96 26.78
CA ARG A 99 -0.14 -6.30 27.28
C ARG A 99 0.86 -6.85 28.31
N GLY A 100 1.72 -6.00 28.87
CA GLY A 100 2.60 -6.38 29.98
C GLY A 100 3.96 -6.93 29.58
N PHE A 101 4.40 -6.75 28.33
CA PHE A 101 5.75 -7.14 27.87
C PHE A 101 6.70 -5.95 27.82
N ALA A 102 7.95 -6.14 28.25
CA ALA A 102 9.03 -5.21 27.91
C ALA A 102 9.47 -5.48 26.47
N ALA A 103 9.02 -4.66 25.53
CA ALA A 103 9.12 -4.94 24.09
C ALA A 103 10.15 -4.05 23.39
N LEU A 104 11.17 -4.67 22.80
CA LEU A 104 12.22 -4.01 22.04
C LEU A 104 11.94 -4.10 20.53
N SER A 105 11.58 -2.98 19.90
CA SER A 105 11.60 -2.87 18.44
C SER A 105 13.04 -2.81 17.93
N LEU A 106 13.46 -3.85 17.20
CA LEU A 106 14.84 -4.02 16.74
C LEU A 106 14.90 -3.88 15.20
N PRO A 107 15.33 -2.72 14.68
CA PRO A 107 15.73 -2.56 13.28
C PRO A 107 17.09 -3.21 13.06
N TYR A 108 17.36 -3.74 11.86
CA TYR A 108 18.64 -4.38 11.54
C TYR A 108 19.27 -3.88 10.23
N PHE A 109 18.58 -3.00 9.50
CA PHE A 109 19.10 -2.27 8.34
C PHE A 109 18.24 -1.03 8.04
N ASP A 110 18.74 -0.16 7.16
CA ASP A 110 18.15 1.10 6.71
C ASP A 110 17.66 2.00 7.85
N PHE A 111 18.46 2.09 8.91
CA PHE A 111 18.07 2.86 10.09
C PHE A 111 19.27 3.46 10.82
N GLU A 112 19.30 4.79 10.96
CA GLU A 112 20.43 5.54 11.50
C GLU A 112 21.77 5.13 10.85
N ASP A 113 22.69 4.61 11.65
CA ASP A 113 24.03 4.13 11.31
C ASP A 113 24.10 2.62 11.03
N LEU A 114 22.97 1.91 11.04
CA LEU A 114 22.90 0.53 10.56
C LEU A 114 23.13 0.46 9.04
N PRO A 115 23.53 -0.72 8.51
CA PRO A 115 23.73 -0.93 7.07
C PRO A 115 22.52 -0.44 6.25
N LYS A 116 22.77 0.26 5.14
CA LYS A 116 21.70 0.84 4.31
C LYS A 116 20.93 -0.18 3.48
N VAL A 117 21.54 -1.33 3.22
CA VAL A 117 20.96 -2.39 2.39
C VAL A 117 21.13 -3.73 3.08
N MET A 118 20.21 -4.64 2.78
CA MET A 118 20.26 -6.03 3.22
C MET A 118 21.25 -6.82 2.36
N LYS A 119 22.53 -6.82 2.74
CA LYS A 119 23.59 -7.57 2.04
C LYS A 119 23.97 -8.86 2.77
N GLU A 120 24.24 -8.73 4.05
CA GLU A 120 24.68 -9.81 4.95
C GLU A 120 24.24 -9.46 6.38
N PHE A 121 24.11 -10.48 7.22
CA PHE A 121 23.73 -10.35 8.62
C PHE A 121 24.74 -11.04 9.53
N ASN A 122 25.03 -10.41 10.67
CA ASN A 122 25.88 -10.98 11.72
C ASN A 122 25.02 -11.24 12.96
N LEU A 123 24.92 -12.51 13.40
CA LEU A 123 24.10 -12.89 14.55
C LEU A 123 24.54 -12.23 15.87
N GLU A 124 25.80 -11.82 15.96
CA GLU A 124 26.36 -11.10 17.11
C GLU A 124 25.61 -9.79 17.41
N TYR A 125 25.10 -9.10 16.38
CA TYR A 125 24.24 -7.92 16.56
C TYR A 125 22.96 -8.26 17.34
N PHE A 126 22.35 -9.39 16.98
CA PHE A 126 21.11 -9.86 17.59
C PHE A 126 21.37 -10.45 18.99
N GLU A 127 22.53 -11.06 19.18
CA GLU A 127 23.04 -11.52 20.48
C GLU A 127 23.25 -10.34 21.44
N GLU A 128 23.89 -9.25 20.98
CA GLU A 128 24.06 -8.02 21.74
C GLU A 128 22.69 -7.43 22.16
N ALA A 129 21.72 -7.41 21.24
CA ALA A 129 20.36 -6.95 21.54
C ALA A 129 19.62 -7.85 22.55
N ALA A 130 19.77 -9.17 22.45
CA ALA A 130 19.20 -10.13 23.40
C ALA A 130 19.79 -9.95 24.80
N ARG A 131 21.12 -9.85 24.91
CA ARG A 131 21.82 -9.58 26.17
C ARG A 131 21.47 -8.23 26.76
N PHE A 132 21.38 -7.19 25.92
CA PHE A 132 20.95 -5.86 26.35
C PHE A 132 19.56 -5.91 27.01
N LEU A 133 18.58 -6.53 26.34
CA LEU A 133 17.23 -6.62 26.88
C LEU A 133 17.18 -7.48 28.15
N GLN A 134 17.87 -8.62 28.16
CA GLN A 134 17.93 -9.54 29.31
C GLN A 134 18.54 -8.87 30.55
N ARG A 135 19.54 -7.99 30.40
CA ARG A 135 20.18 -7.28 31.53
C ARG A 135 19.35 -6.12 32.08
N HIS A 136 18.32 -5.69 31.36
CA HIS A 136 17.52 -4.55 31.80
C HIS A 136 16.78 -4.89 33.11
N PRO A 137 16.83 -4.04 34.15
CA PRO A 137 16.33 -4.37 35.50
C PRO A 137 14.81 -4.63 35.57
N LYS A 138 14.06 -4.11 34.59
CA LYS A 138 12.62 -4.37 34.45
C LYS A 138 12.28 -5.57 33.54
N VAL A 139 13.25 -6.35 33.09
CA VAL A 139 13.03 -7.54 32.26
C VAL A 139 13.18 -8.79 33.12
N LYS A 140 12.21 -9.69 33.01
CA LYS A 140 12.17 -10.95 33.74
C LYS A 140 13.06 -11.97 33.02
N GLY A 141 14.01 -12.56 33.75
CA GLY A 141 14.82 -13.69 33.29
C GLY A 141 14.05 -15.03 33.29
N PRO A 142 14.66 -16.14 32.85
CA PRO A 142 16.09 -16.28 32.54
C PRO A 142 16.50 -15.87 31.11
N GLY A 143 15.56 -15.61 30.21
CA GLY A 143 15.86 -15.22 28.82
C GLY A 143 14.74 -14.37 28.22
N VAL A 144 14.84 -14.09 26.93
CA VAL A 144 13.87 -13.23 26.21
C VAL A 144 13.12 -14.01 25.14
N GLY A 145 11.90 -13.56 24.85
CA GLY A 145 11.17 -14.00 23.66
C GLY A 145 11.61 -13.21 22.42
N VAL A 146 11.44 -13.79 21.24
CA VAL A 146 11.58 -13.10 19.95
C VAL A 146 10.30 -13.26 19.14
N ILE A 147 9.85 -12.19 18.48
CA ILE A 147 8.73 -12.21 17.55
C ILE A 147 9.16 -11.56 16.24
N GLY A 148 8.89 -12.25 15.13
CA GLY A 148 9.31 -11.80 13.81
C GLY A 148 8.21 -11.90 12.76
N THR A 149 8.29 -11.09 11.71
CA THR A 149 7.46 -11.21 10.50
C THR A 149 8.29 -11.17 9.23
N GLY A 150 7.98 -12.03 8.25
CA GLY A 150 8.74 -12.12 7.00
C GLY A 150 10.22 -12.42 7.28
N LYS A 151 11.13 -11.56 6.81
CA LYS A 151 12.56 -11.70 7.10
C LYS A 151 12.90 -11.63 8.61
N GLY A 152 12.16 -10.84 9.39
CA GLY A 152 12.32 -10.81 10.84
C GLY A 152 11.93 -12.13 11.52
N ALA A 153 11.01 -12.90 10.92
CA ALA A 153 10.63 -14.22 11.42
C ALA A 153 11.71 -15.27 11.14
N GLU A 154 12.36 -15.18 9.99
CA GLU A 154 13.54 -15.99 9.66
C GLU A 154 14.68 -15.71 10.64
N LEU A 155 14.99 -14.44 10.90
CA LEU A 155 15.99 -14.05 11.91
C LEU A 155 15.60 -14.51 13.31
N ALA A 156 14.31 -14.46 13.68
CA ALA A 156 13.83 -14.99 14.96
C ALA A 156 14.07 -16.51 15.09
N LEU A 157 13.90 -17.28 14.00
CA LEU A 157 14.24 -18.71 13.96
C LEU A 157 15.75 -18.95 14.08
N SER A 158 16.58 -18.12 13.43
CA SER A 158 18.03 -18.19 13.61
C SER A 158 18.44 -17.86 15.05
N MET A 159 17.87 -16.82 15.65
CA MET A 159 18.15 -16.43 17.02
C MET A 159 17.82 -17.54 18.03
N ILE A 160 16.64 -18.16 17.98
CA ILE A 160 16.30 -19.28 18.89
C ILE A 160 17.16 -20.52 18.65
N THR A 161 17.72 -20.69 17.46
CA THR A 161 18.58 -21.84 17.14
C THR A 161 19.99 -21.67 17.69
N PHE A 162 20.55 -20.46 17.61
CA PHE A 162 21.97 -20.22 17.90
C PHE A 162 22.24 -19.44 19.19
N LEU A 163 21.28 -18.66 19.68
CA LEU A 163 21.49 -17.76 20.81
C LEU A 163 20.82 -18.31 22.09
N PRO A 164 21.60 -18.68 23.13
CA PRO A 164 21.06 -19.23 24.37
C PRO A 164 20.21 -18.23 25.17
N GLU A 165 20.31 -16.93 24.91
CA GLU A 165 19.51 -15.88 25.54
C GLU A 165 18.04 -15.92 25.12
N VAL A 166 17.72 -16.56 23.99
CA VAL A 166 16.38 -16.61 23.43
C VAL A 166 15.70 -17.91 23.82
N VAL A 167 14.54 -17.81 24.49
CA VAL A 167 13.86 -18.98 25.09
C VAL A 167 12.53 -19.33 24.41
N ALA A 168 12.01 -18.44 23.58
CA ALA A 168 10.80 -18.67 22.80
C ALA A 168 10.80 -17.80 21.55
N ALA A 169 10.28 -18.33 20.44
CA ALA A 169 10.15 -17.61 19.17
C ALA A 169 8.73 -17.68 18.62
N VAL A 170 8.24 -16.54 18.10
CA VAL A 170 6.99 -16.44 17.34
C VAL A 170 7.33 -16.09 15.89
N CYS A 171 7.10 -17.05 14.99
CA CYS A 171 7.34 -16.91 13.55
C CYS A 171 6.03 -16.57 12.82
N ILE A 172 5.93 -15.36 12.26
CA ILE A 172 4.78 -14.93 11.46
C ILE A 172 5.18 -14.88 9.99
N SER A 173 4.72 -15.87 9.21
CA SER A 173 5.01 -15.96 7.77
C SER A 173 6.50 -15.92 7.44
N GLY A 174 7.33 -16.55 8.29
CA GLY A 174 8.77 -16.69 8.06
C GLY A 174 9.13 -17.92 7.24
N CYS A 175 10.34 -17.91 6.69
CA CYS A 175 10.95 -19.07 6.05
C CYS A 175 11.88 -19.79 7.05
N SER A 176 11.96 -21.11 6.99
CA SER A 176 12.95 -21.89 7.75
C SER A 176 14.32 -21.93 7.06
N SER A 177 14.41 -21.49 5.81
CA SER A 177 15.67 -21.34 5.06
C SER A 177 16.19 -19.92 5.19
N ASN A 178 17.52 -19.75 5.18
CA ASN A 178 18.12 -18.42 5.09
C ASN A 178 17.91 -17.87 3.67
N THR A 179 17.25 -16.73 3.51
CA THR A 179 16.90 -16.15 2.21
C THR A 179 17.54 -14.78 2.01
N VAL A 180 17.73 -14.35 0.74
CA VAL A 180 18.19 -13.01 0.34
C VAL A 180 19.66 -12.69 0.66
N ALA A 181 20.08 -12.81 1.92
CA ALA A 181 21.37 -12.38 2.44
C ALA A 181 22.04 -13.50 3.24
N ASP A 182 23.37 -13.57 3.19
CA ASP A 182 24.15 -14.54 3.98
C ASP A 182 24.04 -14.18 5.46
N LEU A 183 23.99 -15.19 6.33
CA LEU A 183 23.91 -15.04 7.78
C LEU A 183 25.16 -15.66 8.43
N HIS A 184 25.91 -14.84 9.16
CA HIS A 184 27.17 -15.21 9.80
C HIS A 184 27.00 -15.32 11.32
N TYR A 185 27.72 -16.27 11.93
CA TYR A 185 27.90 -16.36 13.38
C TYR A 185 29.24 -17.04 13.70
N GLY A 186 30.18 -16.27 14.24
CA GLY A 186 31.58 -16.66 14.30
C GLY A 186 32.10 -17.08 12.92
N GLU A 187 32.70 -18.26 12.83
CA GLU A 187 33.22 -18.84 11.57
C GLU A 187 32.13 -19.48 10.69
N MET A 188 30.90 -19.65 11.21
CA MET A 188 29.82 -20.29 10.47
C MET A 188 29.14 -19.27 9.54
N THR A 189 28.90 -19.69 8.30
CA THR A 189 28.09 -18.95 7.33
C THR A 189 26.94 -19.82 6.81
N LEU A 190 25.71 -19.34 6.99
CA LEU A 190 24.54 -19.88 6.34
C LEU A 190 24.31 -19.10 5.03
N PRO A 191 24.50 -19.73 3.86
CA PRO A 191 24.33 -19.02 2.60
C PRO A 191 22.85 -18.64 2.40
N GLY A 192 22.62 -17.41 1.94
CA GLY A 192 21.29 -16.92 1.58
C GLY A 192 20.84 -17.53 0.27
N LEU A 193 19.65 -18.13 0.25
CA LEU A 193 18.97 -18.50 -0.98
C LEU A 193 18.52 -17.23 -1.70
N ARG A 194 19.23 -16.86 -2.76
CA ARG A 194 18.99 -15.62 -3.53
C ARG A 194 17.97 -15.85 -4.64
N PHE A 195 17.24 -14.80 -4.99
CA PHE A 195 16.36 -14.81 -6.15
C PHE A 195 17.18 -14.64 -7.43
N ASP A 196 16.90 -15.45 -8.45
CA ASP A 196 17.43 -15.26 -9.80
C ASP A 196 16.48 -14.33 -10.58
N MET A 197 16.78 -13.04 -10.58
CA MET A 197 15.97 -12.04 -11.27
C MET A 197 15.93 -12.25 -12.79
N ASN A 198 16.88 -13.00 -13.39
CA ASN A 198 16.83 -13.33 -14.82
C ASN A 198 15.74 -14.37 -15.13
N LYS A 199 15.29 -15.12 -14.13
CA LYS A 199 14.19 -16.08 -14.25
C LYS A 199 12.84 -15.48 -13.86
N ALA A 200 12.81 -14.27 -13.30
CA ALA A 200 11.57 -13.57 -13.01
C ALA A 200 10.89 -13.22 -14.33
N LYS A 201 9.68 -13.76 -14.55
CA LYS A 201 8.83 -13.43 -15.69
C LYS A 201 7.56 -12.78 -15.17
N ALA A 202 7.24 -11.61 -15.72
CA ALA A 202 5.96 -10.96 -15.46
C ALA A 202 4.80 -11.88 -15.88
N THR A 203 3.70 -11.84 -15.14
CA THR A 203 2.48 -12.56 -15.53
C THR A 203 1.95 -11.91 -16.81
N THR A 204 1.71 -12.71 -17.85
CA THR A 204 1.05 -12.23 -19.08
C THR A 204 -0.46 -12.06 -18.86
N ILE A 205 -1.15 -11.26 -19.69
CA ILE A 205 -2.62 -11.17 -19.59
C ILE A 205 -3.24 -12.54 -19.83
N LYS A 206 -2.70 -13.34 -20.76
CA LYS A 206 -3.15 -14.70 -21.03
C LYS A 206 -3.13 -15.58 -19.77
N GLU A 207 -2.02 -15.58 -19.04
CA GLU A 207 -1.88 -16.34 -17.80
C GLU A 207 -2.80 -15.81 -16.69
N ALA A 208 -2.92 -14.49 -16.57
CA ALA A 208 -3.82 -13.86 -15.60
C ALA A 208 -5.29 -14.22 -15.88
N LEU A 209 -5.69 -14.24 -17.16
CA LEU A 209 -7.02 -14.65 -17.59
C LEU A 209 -7.24 -16.14 -17.29
N ALA A 210 -6.31 -17.03 -17.63
CA ALA A 210 -6.45 -18.45 -17.35
C ALA A 210 -6.64 -18.73 -15.84
N LYS A 211 -5.83 -18.09 -14.98
CA LYS A 211 -5.99 -18.17 -13.52
C LYS A 211 -7.33 -17.61 -13.05
N TRP A 212 -7.79 -16.52 -13.67
CA TRP A 212 -9.09 -15.93 -13.35
C TRP A 212 -10.24 -16.86 -13.75
N GLU A 213 -10.18 -17.48 -14.93
CA GLU A 213 -11.20 -18.43 -15.41
C GLU A 213 -11.27 -19.65 -14.51
N GLU A 214 -10.12 -20.24 -14.13
CA GLU A 214 -10.04 -21.37 -13.20
C GLU A 214 -10.69 -21.02 -11.85
N LYS A 215 -10.37 -19.84 -11.30
CA LYS A 215 -10.90 -19.40 -10.00
C LYS A 215 -12.40 -19.12 -10.02
N ASN A 216 -12.94 -18.62 -11.13
CA ASN A 216 -14.35 -18.21 -11.22
C ASN A 216 -15.25 -19.24 -11.89
N GLY A 217 -14.69 -20.29 -12.50
CA GLY A 217 -15.44 -21.32 -13.22
C GLY A 217 -16.19 -20.79 -14.46
N GLN A 218 -15.75 -19.65 -15.01
CA GLN A 218 -16.39 -18.98 -16.14
C GLN A 218 -15.33 -18.56 -17.17
N LYS A 219 -15.65 -18.66 -18.47
CA LYS A 219 -14.82 -18.10 -19.54
C LYS A 219 -14.81 -16.58 -19.50
N ALA A 220 -13.63 -15.98 -19.60
CA ALA A 220 -13.45 -14.53 -19.53
C ALA A 220 -14.15 -13.81 -20.70
N SER A 221 -14.32 -14.47 -21.85
CA SER A 221 -15.05 -13.92 -22.99
C SER A 221 -16.54 -13.68 -22.74
N GLU A 222 -17.12 -14.36 -21.76
CA GLU A 222 -18.54 -14.27 -21.40
C GLU A 222 -18.77 -13.39 -20.16
N ALA A 223 -17.68 -13.00 -19.49
CA ALA A 223 -17.73 -12.28 -18.23
C ALA A 223 -17.97 -10.79 -18.44
N LYS A 224 -18.90 -10.21 -17.66
CA LYS A 224 -19.13 -8.76 -17.60
C LYS A 224 -18.15 -8.03 -16.71
N GLU A 225 -17.55 -8.72 -15.75
CA GLU A 225 -16.58 -8.16 -14.80
C GLU A 225 -15.38 -9.10 -14.68
N VAL A 226 -14.20 -8.59 -15.03
CA VAL A 226 -12.94 -9.35 -15.01
C VAL A 226 -11.92 -8.63 -14.13
N LYS A 227 -11.37 -9.37 -13.16
CA LYS A 227 -10.50 -8.85 -12.09
C LYS A 227 -9.12 -9.46 -12.17
N LEU A 228 -8.20 -8.75 -12.83
CA LEU A 228 -6.78 -9.10 -13.00
C LEU A 228 -5.86 -8.22 -12.14
N TYR A 229 -6.37 -7.68 -11.04
CA TYR A 229 -5.57 -6.85 -10.13
C TYR A 229 -4.57 -7.69 -9.32
N GLY A 230 -3.45 -7.10 -8.92
CA GLY A 230 -2.54 -7.70 -7.93
C GLY A 230 -1.92 -9.03 -8.35
N GLN A 231 -1.51 -9.17 -9.62
CA GLN A 231 -0.84 -10.40 -10.06
C GLN A 231 0.52 -10.55 -9.38
N ILE A 232 0.91 -11.79 -9.12
CA ILE A 232 2.21 -12.14 -8.54
C ILE A 232 2.81 -13.27 -9.39
N PRO A 233 3.91 -13.02 -10.13
CA PRO A 233 4.54 -11.72 -10.42
C PRO A 233 3.57 -10.73 -11.14
N PRO A 234 3.77 -9.41 -11.02
CA PRO A 234 2.85 -8.41 -11.61
C PRO A 234 2.82 -8.45 -13.13
N VAL A 235 1.72 -7.95 -13.72
CA VAL A 235 1.62 -7.70 -15.16
C VAL A 235 2.39 -6.43 -15.52
N GLU A 236 3.28 -6.49 -16.50
CA GLU A 236 4.04 -5.32 -16.97
C GLU A 236 3.47 -4.70 -18.25
N ARG A 237 2.73 -5.49 -19.05
CA ARG A 237 2.24 -5.08 -20.36
C ARG A 237 0.84 -5.61 -20.62
N MET A 238 -0.02 -4.74 -21.15
CA MET A 238 -1.30 -5.15 -21.72
C MET A 238 -1.03 -5.78 -23.09
N ASP A 239 -1.31 -7.07 -23.24
CA ASP A 239 -1.13 -7.81 -24.50
C ASP A 239 -2.47 -8.08 -25.23
N GLU A 240 -2.39 -8.67 -26.41
CA GLU A 240 -3.52 -8.93 -27.30
C GLU A 240 -4.60 -9.85 -26.70
N SER A 241 -4.29 -10.58 -25.63
CA SER A 241 -5.23 -11.50 -24.99
C SER A 241 -6.43 -10.77 -24.36
N LEU A 242 -6.28 -9.47 -24.07
CA LEU A 242 -7.42 -8.62 -23.68
C LEU A 242 -8.52 -8.59 -24.74
N SER A 243 -8.17 -8.87 -26.00
CA SER A 243 -9.13 -8.81 -27.09
C SER A 243 -10.31 -9.78 -26.94
N THR A 244 -10.11 -10.85 -26.16
CA THR A 244 -11.10 -11.87 -25.82
C THR A 244 -12.26 -11.33 -24.97
N LEU A 245 -12.06 -10.21 -24.26
CA LEU A 245 -12.99 -9.65 -23.28
C LEU A 245 -14.13 -8.82 -23.93
N VAL A 246 -14.74 -9.35 -24.98
CA VAL A 246 -15.73 -8.64 -25.81
C VAL A 246 -16.99 -8.22 -25.05
N ASN A 247 -17.39 -8.99 -24.04
CA ASN A 247 -18.56 -8.73 -23.19
C ASN A 247 -18.23 -7.96 -21.90
N CYS A 248 -16.96 -7.65 -21.67
CA CYS A 248 -16.51 -7.07 -20.40
C CYS A 248 -16.96 -5.61 -20.27
N GLU A 249 -17.71 -5.33 -19.21
CA GLU A 249 -18.15 -3.99 -18.82
C GLU A 249 -17.22 -3.38 -17.76
N LYS A 250 -16.55 -4.22 -16.96
CA LYS A 250 -15.68 -3.80 -15.86
C LYS A 250 -14.35 -4.57 -15.87
N LEU A 251 -13.26 -3.88 -16.17
CA LEU A 251 -11.92 -4.46 -16.18
C LEU A 251 -11.06 -3.86 -15.06
N SER A 252 -10.52 -4.72 -14.20
CA SER A 252 -9.57 -4.33 -13.16
C SER A 252 -8.19 -4.89 -13.43
N LEU A 253 -7.21 -4.00 -13.57
CA LEU A 253 -5.78 -4.24 -13.77
C LEU A 253 -4.93 -3.47 -12.75
N SER A 254 -5.55 -3.01 -11.66
CA SER A 254 -4.87 -2.24 -10.62
C SER A 254 -3.81 -3.05 -9.88
N THR A 255 -2.82 -2.38 -9.27
CA THR A 255 -1.72 -3.02 -8.51
C THR A 255 -0.95 -4.01 -9.38
N ASN A 256 -0.44 -3.52 -10.50
CA ASN A 256 0.46 -4.22 -11.42
C ASN A 256 1.62 -3.26 -11.77
N CYS A 257 2.42 -3.57 -12.79
CA CYS A 257 3.55 -2.75 -13.24
C CYS A 257 3.34 -2.22 -14.68
N ILE A 258 2.09 -2.01 -15.10
CA ILE A 258 1.75 -1.65 -16.49
C ILE A 258 2.29 -0.26 -16.81
N GLU A 259 3.09 -0.13 -17.86
CA GLU A 259 3.66 1.16 -18.29
C GLU A 259 2.84 1.88 -19.37
N ARG A 260 2.10 1.12 -20.18
CA ARG A 260 1.39 1.61 -21.36
C ARG A 260 0.00 0.99 -21.47
N ILE A 261 -0.98 1.84 -21.77
CA ILE A 261 -2.35 1.42 -22.04
C ILE A 261 -2.42 0.99 -23.52
N ALA A 262 -2.85 -0.24 -23.78
CA ALA A 262 -2.93 -0.79 -25.12
C ALA A 262 -3.97 -1.92 -25.19
N ASN A 263 -4.30 -2.35 -26.42
CA ASN A 263 -5.14 -3.54 -26.67
C ASN A 263 -6.56 -3.46 -26.09
N LEU A 264 -7.13 -2.25 -26.01
CA LEU A 264 -8.51 -2.01 -25.57
C LEU A 264 -9.54 -1.97 -26.73
N ASN A 265 -9.09 -2.11 -27.98
CA ASN A 265 -9.90 -1.84 -29.17
C ASN A 265 -11.16 -2.70 -29.30
N SER A 266 -11.15 -3.95 -28.84
CA SER A 266 -12.31 -4.85 -28.94
C SER A 266 -13.27 -4.76 -27.75
N LEU A 267 -12.90 -4.05 -26.67
CA LEU A 267 -13.70 -3.95 -25.45
C LEU A 267 -14.79 -2.87 -25.60
N LYS A 268 -15.67 -3.05 -26.58
CA LYS A 268 -16.72 -2.07 -26.95
C LYS A 268 -17.77 -1.84 -25.87
N ASN A 269 -17.84 -2.70 -24.87
CA ASN A 269 -18.80 -2.61 -23.76
C ASN A 269 -18.17 -2.06 -22.48
N LEU A 270 -16.89 -1.69 -22.49
CA LEU A 270 -16.17 -1.31 -21.28
C LEU A 270 -16.66 0.03 -20.71
N ARG A 271 -17.16 -0.01 -19.47
CA ARG A 271 -17.69 1.15 -18.73
C ARG A 271 -16.80 1.54 -17.56
N ILE A 272 -16.14 0.57 -16.91
CA ILE A 272 -15.27 0.80 -15.77
C ILE A 272 -13.89 0.21 -16.06
N LEU A 273 -12.86 1.07 -16.00
CA LEU A 273 -11.47 0.66 -16.16
C LEU A 273 -10.66 1.08 -14.93
N SER A 274 -10.10 0.08 -14.27
CA SER A 274 -9.29 0.25 -13.06
C SER A 274 -7.83 -0.09 -13.35
N LEU A 275 -6.98 0.93 -13.36
CA LEU A 275 -5.54 0.91 -13.66
C LEU A 275 -4.71 1.60 -12.56
N GLY A 276 -5.25 1.72 -11.35
CA GLY A 276 -4.54 2.37 -10.25
C GLY A 276 -3.33 1.55 -9.79
N ARG A 277 -2.29 2.20 -9.24
CA ARG A 277 -1.02 1.55 -8.85
C ARG A 277 -0.41 0.76 -10.00
N ASN A 278 -0.04 1.48 -11.05
CA ASN A 278 0.72 0.98 -12.18
C ASN A 278 1.84 2.01 -12.48
N ASN A 279 2.59 1.81 -13.57
CA ASN A 279 3.70 2.65 -13.98
C ASN A 279 3.35 3.56 -15.19
N ILE A 280 2.06 3.90 -15.35
CA ILE A 280 1.55 4.59 -16.54
C ILE A 280 1.99 6.06 -16.52
N LYS A 281 2.48 6.57 -17.66
CA LYS A 281 3.01 7.95 -17.79
C LYS A 281 2.10 8.90 -18.57
N ASN A 282 1.17 8.37 -19.37
CA ASN A 282 0.23 9.16 -20.17
C ASN A 282 -1.04 8.34 -20.48
N LEU A 283 -2.04 9.00 -21.05
CA LEU A 283 -3.36 8.41 -21.33
C LEU A 283 -3.51 7.85 -22.75
N ASN A 284 -2.43 7.79 -23.53
CA ASN A 284 -2.47 7.28 -24.90
C ASN A 284 -2.93 5.81 -24.88
N GLY A 285 -3.86 5.46 -25.76
CA GLY A 285 -4.48 4.13 -25.84
C GLY A 285 -5.89 4.09 -25.25
N LEU A 286 -6.29 5.08 -24.44
CA LEU A 286 -7.67 5.17 -23.92
C LEU A 286 -8.69 5.64 -24.97
N GLU A 287 -8.23 6.21 -26.10
CA GLU A 287 -9.10 6.65 -27.19
C GLU A 287 -9.96 5.49 -27.72
N ALA A 288 -9.43 4.26 -27.65
CA ALA A 288 -10.10 3.03 -28.04
C ALA A 288 -11.45 2.78 -27.33
N VAL A 289 -11.60 3.29 -26.10
CA VAL A 289 -12.79 3.11 -25.23
C VAL A 289 -13.40 4.45 -24.80
N GLY A 290 -13.04 5.55 -25.46
CA GLY A 290 -13.47 6.89 -25.08
C GLY A 290 -14.99 7.11 -25.14
N ASP A 291 -15.68 6.44 -26.05
CA ASP A 291 -17.13 6.58 -26.23
C ASP A 291 -17.97 5.71 -25.27
N THR A 292 -17.34 4.81 -24.51
CA THR A 292 -18.02 3.86 -23.62
C THR A 292 -17.68 4.04 -22.15
N LEU A 293 -16.48 4.55 -21.85
CA LEU A 293 -15.98 4.62 -20.47
C LEU A 293 -16.74 5.64 -19.61
N GLU A 294 -17.26 5.18 -18.48
CA GLU A 294 -17.98 5.97 -17.48
C GLU A 294 -17.15 6.19 -16.21
N GLU A 295 -16.29 5.24 -15.85
CA GLU A 295 -15.40 5.34 -14.70
C GLU A 295 -13.96 4.98 -15.06
N LEU A 296 -13.02 5.85 -14.69
CA LEU A 296 -11.60 5.63 -14.87
C LEU A 296 -10.86 5.78 -13.55
N TRP A 297 -10.17 4.74 -13.12
CA TRP A 297 -9.39 4.75 -11.88
C TRP A 297 -7.90 4.59 -12.23
N ILE A 298 -7.15 5.68 -12.16
CA ILE A 298 -5.73 5.79 -12.56
C ILE A 298 -4.87 6.43 -11.48
N SER A 299 -5.34 6.42 -10.23
CA SER A 299 -4.56 6.91 -9.09
C SER A 299 -3.26 6.12 -8.91
N TYR A 300 -2.21 6.72 -8.36
CA TYR A 300 -0.91 6.06 -8.15
C TYR A 300 -0.28 5.58 -9.45
N ASN A 301 -0.10 6.50 -10.38
CA ASN A 301 0.68 6.31 -11.60
C ASN A 301 1.68 7.46 -11.72
N PHE A 302 2.39 7.55 -12.84
CA PHE A 302 3.35 8.61 -13.13
C PHE A 302 2.87 9.55 -14.24
N ILE A 303 1.55 9.80 -14.31
CA ILE A 303 0.97 10.62 -15.38
C ILE A 303 1.38 12.07 -15.17
N GLU A 304 2.08 12.64 -16.15
CA GLU A 304 2.56 14.03 -16.10
C GLU A 304 1.61 15.01 -16.80
N LYS A 305 0.87 14.53 -17.81
CA LYS A 305 -0.03 15.34 -18.66
C LYS A 305 -1.31 14.58 -18.96
N LEU A 306 -2.44 15.26 -18.92
CA LEU A 306 -3.78 14.68 -19.16
C LEU A 306 -4.26 14.84 -20.62
N ARG A 307 -3.33 14.89 -21.57
CA ARG A 307 -3.67 14.87 -22.99
C ARG A 307 -4.42 13.56 -23.29
N GLY A 308 -5.55 13.66 -24.00
CA GLY A 308 -6.42 12.51 -24.30
C GLY A 308 -7.63 12.35 -23.39
N ILE A 309 -7.69 13.05 -22.24
CA ILE A 309 -8.86 12.94 -21.32
C ILE A 309 -10.17 13.38 -21.99
N ARG A 310 -10.11 14.37 -22.90
CA ARG A 310 -11.28 14.95 -23.61
C ARG A 310 -11.99 13.94 -24.51
N VAL A 311 -11.33 12.85 -24.89
CA VAL A 311 -11.91 11.81 -25.74
C VAL A 311 -12.97 11.02 -24.98
N MET A 312 -12.93 11.00 -23.64
CA MET A 312 -13.86 10.24 -22.80
C MET A 312 -15.17 11.00 -22.52
N LYS A 313 -16.06 11.04 -23.50
CA LYS A 313 -17.30 11.85 -23.47
C LYS A 313 -18.34 11.40 -22.44
N LYS A 314 -18.28 10.15 -21.97
CA LYS A 314 -19.22 9.57 -21.00
C LYS A 314 -18.66 9.46 -19.58
N LEU A 315 -17.44 9.95 -19.34
CA LEU A 315 -16.77 9.83 -18.04
C LEU A 315 -17.52 10.62 -16.96
N LYS A 316 -17.96 9.92 -15.92
CA LYS A 316 -18.69 10.44 -14.76
C LYS A 316 -17.85 10.38 -13.49
N VAL A 317 -16.96 9.39 -13.37
CA VAL A 317 -16.13 9.19 -12.18
C VAL A 317 -14.66 9.09 -12.60
N LEU A 318 -13.82 9.91 -11.99
CA LEU A 318 -12.37 9.88 -12.21
C LEU A 318 -11.65 9.81 -10.87
N TYR A 319 -10.82 8.78 -10.68
CA TYR A 319 -9.86 8.73 -9.60
C TYR A 319 -8.45 8.85 -10.18
N MET A 320 -7.76 9.95 -9.93
CA MET A 320 -6.45 10.26 -10.51
C MET A 320 -5.45 10.81 -9.49
N SER A 321 -5.76 10.72 -8.19
CA SER A 321 -4.88 11.11 -7.11
C SER A 321 -3.49 10.45 -7.20
N ASN A 322 -2.45 11.13 -6.69
CA ASN A 322 -1.08 10.62 -6.66
C ASN A 322 -0.51 10.30 -8.05
N ASN A 323 -0.65 11.25 -8.97
CA ASN A 323 0.08 11.31 -10.23
C ASN A 323 1.08 12.48 -10.22
N LEU A 324 1.78 12.69 -11.32
CA LEU A 324 2.79 13.74 -11.49
C LEU A 324 2.28 14.92 -12.34
N VAL A 325 0.96 15.13 -12.39
CA VAL A 325 0.35 16.14 -13.26
C VAL A 325 0.79 17.53 -12.83
N LYS A 326 1.70 18.13 -13.60
CA LYS A 326 2.16 19.52 -13.43
C LYS A 326 1.46 20.47 -14.39
N ASP A 327 0.98 19.95 -15.51
CA ASP A 327 0.38 20.71 -16.60
C ASP A 327 -0.79 19.94 -17.22
N TRP A 328 -1.88 20.66 -17.49
CA TRP A 328 -3.06 20.14 -18.13
C TRP A 328 -2.97 20.16 -19.68
N GLY A 329 -1.88 20.65 -20.26
CA GLY A 329 -1.60 20.55 -21.69
C GLY A 329 -2.24 21.66 -22.51
N ASN A 330 -1.81 22.90 -22.29
CA ASN A 330 -1.88 23.97 -23.29
C ASN A 330 -0.56 24.76 -23.28
N PRO A 331 0.24 24.78 -24.38
CA PRO A 331 1.54 25.45 -24.40
C PRO A 331 1.50 27.00 -24.32
N LEU A 332 0.34 27.63 -24.10
CA LEU A 332 0.18 29.10 -24.12
C LEU A 332 -0.08 29.77 -22.75
N GLN A 333 -0.05 29.04 -21.63
CA GLN A 333 -0.34 29.61 -20.30
C GLN A 333 0.81 29.46 -19.30
N GLU A 334 2.03 29.76 -19.75
CA GLU A 334 3.26 29.66 -18.94
C GLU A 334 3.46 30.75 -17.88
N LYS A 335 2.42 31.53 -17.48
CA LYS A 335 2.66 32.73 -16.65
C LYS A 335 2.04 32.85 -15.27
N TYR A 336 1.30 31.86 -14.75
CA TYR A 336 0.75 31.98 -13.40
C TYR A 336 0.76 30.64 -12.65
N ALA A 337 1.94 30.27 -12.15
CA ALA A 337 2.10 29.17 -11.20
C ALA A 337 2.60 29.73 -9.86
N SER A 338 1.71 30.37 -9.13
CA SER A 338 1.83 30.60 -7.69
C SER A 338 0.42 30.65 -7.11
N ASP A 339 0.18 29.80 -6.12
CA ASP A 339 -1.10 29.57 -5.43
C ASP A 339 -2.15 28.77 -6.22
N GLN A 340 -2.51 27.59 -5.68
CA GLN A 340 -3.89 27.14 -5.50
C GLN A 340 -3.94 25.63 -5.24
N LYS A 341 -4.35 25.26 -4.02
CA LYS A 341 -4.82 23.90 -3.69
C LYS A 341 -6.11 23.50 -4.43
N ASN A 342 -6.74 24.44 -5.16
CA ASN A 342 -8.08 24.29 -5.75
C ASN A 342 -8.17 24.44 -7.29
N ASN A 343 -7.09 24.79 -8.01
CA ASN A 343 -7.19 25.07 -9.47
C ASN A 343 -7.48 23.81 -10.31
N TRP A 344 -6.95 22.66 -9.87
CA TRP A 344 -6.97 21.45 -10.69
C TRP A 344 -8.35 20.76 -10.77
N ILE A 345 -9.20 20.93 -9.75
CA ILE A 345 -10.58 20.41 -9.75
C ILE A 345 -11.45 21.18 -10.74
N GLU A 346 -11.29 22.50 -10.79
CA GLU A 346 -11.99 23.37 -11.74
C GLU A 346 -11.56 23.06 -13.18
N GLU A 347 -10.25 22.93 -13.43
CA GLU A 347 -9.74 22.56 -14.76
C GLU A 347 -10.18 21.15 -15.20
N ALA A 348 -10.26 20.19 -14.27
CA ALA A 348 -10.81 18.86 -14.55
C ALA A 348 -12.28 18.92 -14.94
N THR A 349 -13.06 19.70 -14.20
CA THR A 349 -14.51 19.83 -14.40
C THR A 349 -14.84 20.59 -15.70
N LYS A 350 -14.01 21.56 -16.10
CA LYS A 350 -14.14 22.25 -17.39
C LYS A 350 -13.92 21.32 -18.59
N ARG A 351 -12.97 20.39 -18.49
CA ARG A 351 -12.57 19.53 -19.62
C ARG A 351 -13.31 18.21 -19.69
N VAL A 352 -13.87 17.77 -18.56
CA VAL A 352 -14.77 16.62 -18.46
C VAL A 352 -16.12 17.11 -17.92
N PRO A 353 -16.95 17.74 -18.77
CA PRO A 353 -18.15 18.44 -18.30
C PRO A 353 -19.20 17.52 -17.68
N LYS A 354 -19.14 16.19 -17.91
CA LYS A 354 -20.07 15.22 -17.31
C LYS A 354 -19.57 14.59 -16.00
N LEU A 355 -18.44 15.06 -15.48
CA LEU A 355 -17.84 14.53 -14.25
C LEU A 355 -18.73 14.82 -13.05
N LYS A 356 -19.15 13.77 -12.35
CA LYS A 356 -19.93 13.82 -11.11
C LYS A 356 -19.08 13.64 -9.86
N LYS A 357 -17.96 12.91 -9.98
CA LYS A 357 -17.08 12.57 -8.86
C LYS A 357 -15.61 12.58 -9.29
N LEU A 358 -14.79 13.31 -8.53
CA LEU A 358 -13.34 13.38 -8.71
C LEU A 358 -12.64 12.99 -7.40
N ASP A 359 -11.84 11.94 -7.43
CA ASP A 359 -11.05 11.45 -6.29
C ASP A 359 -11.84 11.24 -4.98
N GLY A 360 -13.11 10.85 -5.09
CA GLY A 360 -13.96 10.66 -3.92
C GLY A 360 -14.91 11.83 -3.64
N ILE A 361 -14.64 13.01 -4.19
CA ILE A 361 -15.35 14.26 -3.91
C ILE A 361 -16.44 14.48 -4.97
N LEU A 362 -17.65 14.84 -4.52
CA LEU A 362 -18.75 15.22 -5.42
C LEU A 362 -18.44 16.55 -6.09
N VAL A 363 -18.60 16.60 -7.42
CA VAL A 363 -18.49 17.82 -8.19
C VAL A 363 -19.88 18.47 -8.25
N ILE A 364 -20.12 19.45 -7.40
CA ILE A 364 -21.37 20.23 -7.39
C ILE A 364 -21.20 21.35 -8.41
N LYS A 365 -22.01 21.35 -9.46
CA LYS A 365 -22.12 22.49 -10.38
C LYS A 365 -23.25 23.38 -9.89
N GLN A 366 -23.02 24.69 -9.83
CA GLN A 366 -24.13 25.63 -9.90
C GLN A 366 -24.68 25.49 -11.31
N GLU A 367 -25.92 25.02 -11.43
CA GLU A 367 -26.64 25.07 -12.70
C GLU A 367 -26.81 26.57 -13.01
N GLU A 368 -26.09 27.09 -14.01
CA GLU A 368 -26.57 28.27 -14.71
C GLU A 368 -27.78 27.79 -15.50
N ASP A 369 -28.95 28.23 -15.08
CA ASP A 369 -30.21 27.99 -15.77
C ASP A 369 -30.05 28.37 -17.25
N GLU A 370 -30.14 27.37 -18.13
CA GLU A 370 -30.56 27.58 -19.51
C GLU A 370 -32.03 27.98 -19.48
N GLU A 371 -32.33 29.24 -19.10
CA GLU A 371 -33.59 29.86 -19.49
C GLU A 371 -33.56 30.06 -21.00
N GLY A 372 -34.50 29.40 -21.66
CA GLY A 372 -34.56 29.26 -23.10
C GLY A 372 -34.76 30.58 -23.82
N GLY A 373 -34.20 30.66 -25.02
CA GLY A 373 -34.61 31.65 -26.00
C GLY A 373 -36.00 31.34 -26.57
N GLY A 374 -36.72 32.40 -26.96
CA GLY A 374 -37.82 32.28 -27.91
C GLY A 374 -38.99 33.26 -27.71
N GLU A 375 -38.93 34.35 -28.48
CA GLU A 375 -40.06 35.04 -29.15
C GLU A 375 -40.96 36.01 -28.35
N ASN A 376 -40.78 37.30 -28.65
CA ASN A 376 -41.74 38.07 -29.45
C ASN A 376 -40.99 38.99 -30.42
#